data_AF-A0A7K2ZBV6-F1
#
_entry.id   AF-A0A7K2ZBV6-F1
#
_cell.length_a   1.000
_cell.length_b   1.000
_cell.length_c   1.000
_cell.angle_alpha   90.00
_cell.angle_beta   90.00
_cell.angle_gamma   90.00
#
_symmetry.space_group_name_H-M   'P 1'
#
loop_
_entity.id
_entity.type
_entity.pdbx_description
1 polymer ?
#
loop_
_entity_poly.entity_id
_entity_poly.type
_entity_poly.pdbx_seq_one_letter_code
_entity_poly.pdbx_strand_id
1 'polypeptide(L)'
;MSEAASTHVALAKSTRNSATTSSTVDGALLPSLAPLLHEWLPRQRWFAGKGRPVTGFALVSATEMLPLDGTAGPGLLHLLVRAQQPSPSTRPGDDCYQILIGVRSSLPTTLAAALIGRVERGPLAGRTVYDALHDPRLADLLLERFRRPGTLGSLRFERTAAIPAGLAPRVLDAEQSNSSLVYGDAYILKIFRRVFPGTNPDLELPLALAREGCERVPAPIAWFEAPGPEPLTLGVLQPFLHGARDGWQLALTALTAGRDFVPEARALGRATAEVHTALAAALPTPALHGTQ
;
A
#
# COMPACT_ATOMS: atom_id res chain seq x y z
N MET A 1 34.64 24.89 -17.91
CA MET A 1 34.78 25.41 -16.53
C MET A 1 33.43 26.00 -16.15
N SER A 2 32.44 25.17 -15.82
CA SER A 2 32.17 24.51 -14.52
C SER A 2 31.89 25.49 -13.40
N GLU A 3 30.60 25.73 -13.11
CA GLU A 3 30.00 25.44 -11.81
C GLU A 3 28.48 25.64 -11.91
N ALA A 4 27.74 24.52 -11.92
CA ALA A 4 26.30 24.49 -11.74
C ALA A 4 26.02 24.08 -10.28
N ALA A 5 25.30 24.92 -9.56
CA ALA A 5 24.96 24.74 -8.16
C ALA A 5 23.96 23.57 -7.98
N SER A 6 24.47 22.41 -7.58
CA SER A 6 23.68 21.29 -7.05
C SER A 6 23.22 21.59 -5.63
N THR A 7 21.92 21.78 -5.43
CA THR A 7 21.33 21.88 -4.08
C THR A 7 21.04 20.48 -3.57
N HIS A 8 22.01 19.88 -2.89
CA HIS A 8 21.84 18.61 -2.16
C HIS A 8 21.09 18.86 -0.84
N VAL A 9 19.87 18.34 -0.71
CA VAL A 9 19.23 18.16 0.60
C VAL A 9 19.87 16.95 1.26
N ALA A 10 20.78 17.20 2.19
CA ALA A 10 21.41 16.19 3.01
C ALA A 10 20.39 15.61 4.01
N LEU A 11 20.05 14.33 3.87
CA LEU A 11 19.39 13.56 4.93
C LEU A 11 20.41 13.38 6.07
N ALA A 12 20.22 14.09 7.17
CA ALA A 12 21.07 13.99 8.35
C ALA A 12 21.01 12.58 8.94
N LYS A 13 22.17 11.96 9.13
CA LYS A 13 22.35 10.79 10.00
C LYS A 13 22.17 11.26 11.45
N SER A 14 21.02 10.97 12.06
CA SER A 14 20.85 11.10 13.51
C SER A 14 20.61 9.72 14.11
N THR A 15 21.71 9.02 14.40
CA THR A 15 21.70 7.84 15.27
C THR A 15 21.68 8.33 16.72
N ARG A 16 20.49 8.45 17.31
CA ARG A 16 20.33 8.55 18.77
C ARG A 16 19.32 7.51 19.23
N ASN A 17 19.82 6.48 19.91
CA ASN A 17 19.04 5.58 20.75
C ASN A 17 18.30 6.44 21.79
N SER A 18 16.99 6.56 21.69
CA SER A 18 16.13 7.10 22.75
C SER A 18 15.02 6.09 23.07
N ALA A 19 15.36 5.09 23.87
CA ALA A 19 14.41 4.06 24.30
C ALA A 19 13.52 4.48 25.49
N THR A 20 13.52 5.76 25.90
CA THR A 20 12.84 6.17 27.15
C THR A 20 11.86 7.35 26.97
N THR A 21 11.74 7.93 25.77
CA THR A 21 10.74 8.97 25.45
C THR A 21 9.65 8.55 24.45
N SER A 22 9.71 7.31 23.92
CA SER A 22 8.77 6.82 22.88
C SER A 22 7.37 6.52 23.42
N SER A 23 7.25 5.96 24.62
CA SER A 23 6.00 5.36 25.10
C SER A 23 4.85 6.35 25.34
N THR A 24 5.16 7.61 25.69
CA THR A 24 4.14 8.63 25.96
C THR A 24 3.61 9.30 24.70
N VAL A 25 4.45 9.46 23.67
CA VAL A 25 4.04 9.99 22.36
C VAL A 25 3.18 8.95 21.63
N ASP A 26 3.57 7.68 21.68
CA ASP A 26 2.82 6.57 21.07
C ASP A 26 1.44 6.38 21.74
N GLY A 27 1.37 6.50 23.08
CA GLY A 27 0.14 6.35 23.84
C GLY A 27 -0.90 7.46 23.59
N ALA A 28 -0.47 8.68 23.27
CA ALA A 28 -1.36 9.81 23.02
C ALA A 28 -1.72 10.00 21.53
N LEU A 29 -0.95 9.41 20.61
CA LEU A 29 -1.13 9.57 19.18
C LEU A 29 -2.47 9.00 18.70
N LEU A 30 -2.74 7.70 18.92
CA LEU A 30 -3.98 7.09 18.44
C LEU A 30 -5.23 7.75 19.07
N PRO A 31 -5.30 8.01 20.39
CA PRO A 31 -6.42 8.75 20.97
C PRO A 31 -6.67 10.12 20.34
N SER A 32 -5.61 10.82 19.89
CA SER A 32 -5.77 12.11 19.20
C SER A 32 -6.32 12.00 17.77
N LEU A 33 -6.03 10.90 17.08
CA LEU A 33 -6.49 10.64 15.70
C LEU A 33 -7.85 9.93 15.66
N ALA A 34 -8.18 9.16 16.70
CA ALA A 34 -9.35 8.30 16.74
C ALA A 34 -10.68 9.01 16.43
N PRO A 35 -10.98 10.23 16.92
CA PRO A 35 -12.22 10.93 16.56
C PRO A 35 -12.33 11.19 15.06
N LEU A 36 -11.24 11.60 14.41
CA LEU A 36 -11.22 11.84 12.96
C LEU A 36 -11.35 10.54 12.18
N LEU A 37 -10.68 9.47 12.64
CA LEU A 37 -10.75 8.16 12.00
C LEU A 37 -12.12 7.50 12.12
N HIS A 38 -12.86 7.72 13.22
CA HIS A 38 -14.24 7.24 13.37
C HIS A 38 -15.16 7.79 12.28
N GLU A 39 -14.96 9.05 11.89
CA GLU A 39 -15.75 9.65 10.81
C GLU A 39 -15.23 9.29 9.42
N TRP A 40 -13.91 9.33 9.23
CA TRP A 40 -13.30 9.21 7.91
C TRP A 40 -13.26 7.76 7.41
N LEU A 41 -12.86 6.80 8.25
CA LEU A 41 -12.63 5.41 7.82
C LEU A 41 -13.92 4.76 7.26
N PRO A 42 -15.10 4.87 7.90
CA PRO A 42 -16.33 4.27 7.37
C PRO A 42 -16.82 4.87 6.06
N ARG A 43 -16.34 6.05 5.65
CA ARG A 43 -16.68 6.68 4.36
C ARG A 43 -15.86 6.12 3.21
N GLN A 44 -14.74 5.44 3.49
CA GLN A 44 -13.85 4.92 2.45
C GLN A 44 -14.47 3.74 1.71
N ARG A 45 -14.35 3.71 0.37
CA ARG A 45 -14.89 2.60 -0.46
C ARG A 45 -14.34 1.24 -0.07
N TRP A 46 -13.06 1.19 0.30
CA TRP A 46 -12.31 -0.02 0.63
C TRP A 46 -12.51 -0.49 2.07
N PHE A 47 -13.23 0.27 2.90
CA PHE A 47 -13.58 -0.17 4.25
C PHE A 47 -14.60 -1.30 4.16
N ALA A 48 -14.23 -2.49 4.64
CA ALA A 48 -15.07 -3.68 4.53
C ALA A 48 -16.14 -3.79 5.63
N GLY A 49 -16.00 -3.02 6.72
CA GLY A 49 -16.90 -3.03 7.87
C GLY A 49 -18.22 -2.26 7.69
N LYS A 50 -18.67 -2.01 6.46
CA LYS A 50 -19.87 -1.19 6.18
C LYS A 50 -21.11 -1.76 6.89
N GLY A 51 -22.00 -0.86 7.29
CA GLY A 51 -23.24 -1.22 7.99
C GLY A 51 -23.08 -1.55 9.48
N ARG A 52 -21.85 -1.54 10.02
CA ARG A 52 -21.59 -1.68 11.46
C ARG A 52 -20.85 -0.45 11.99
N PRO A 53 -21.21 0.08 13.17
CA PRO A 53 -20.47 1.19 13.76
C PRO A 53 -19.05 0.74 14.15
N VAL A 54 -18.06 1.60 13.92
CA VAL A 54 -16.74 1.46 14.54
C VAL A 54 -16.86 1.96 15.98
N THR A 55 -16.51 1.12 16.94
CA THR A 55 -16.63 1.41 18.38
C THR A 55 -15.30 1.84 19.00
N GLY A 56 -14.20 1.65 18.28
CA GLY A 56 -12.87 2.00 18.75
C GLY A 56 -11.78 1.55 17.78
N PHE A 57 -10.53 1.82 18.18
CA PHE A 57 -9.34 1.41 17.45
C PHE A 57 -8.32 0.85 18.42
N ALA A 58 -7.66 -0.23 18.04
CA ALA A 58 -6.45 -0.70 18.70
C ALA A 58 -5.24 -0.41 17.81
N LEU A 59 -4.21 0.22 18.38
CA LEU A 59 -2.96 0.50 17.66
C LEU A 59 -2.20 -0.81 17.46
N VAL A 60 -1.85 -1.11 16.21
CA VAL A 60 -0.92 -2.20 15.88
C VAL A 60 0.49 -1.63 15.77
N SER A 61 0.66 -0.57 14.97
CA SER A 61 1.91 0.17 14.89
C SER A 61 1.70 1.58 14.36
N ALA A 62 2.62 2.47 14.72
CA ALA A 62 2.76 3.80 14.16
C ALA A 62 4.23 3.99 13.78
N THR A 63 4.50 4.38 12.53
CA THR A 63 5.86 4.65 12.04
C THR A 63 5.90 6.03 11.40
N GLU A 64 6.66 6.94 12.01
CA GLU A 64 7.03 8.19 11.37
C GLU A 64 7.97 7.90 10.19
N MET A 65 7.47 8.08 8.97
CA MET A 65 8.27 7.90 7.75
C MET A 65 8.98 9.19 7.35
N LEU A 66 8.37 10.34 7.65
CA LEU A 66 8.95 11.67 7.49
C LEU A 66 8.58 12.54 8.71
N PRO A 67 9.44 13.50 9.12
CA PRO A 67 9.20 14.38 10.25
C PRO A 67 7.80 15.00 10.27
N LEU A 68 7.07 14.83 11.38
CA LEU A 68 5.69 15.33 11.52
C LEU A 68 5.61 16.78 12.00
N ASP A 69 6.74 17.36 12.40
CA ASP A 69 6.85 18.74 12.91
C ASP A 69 6.68 19.82 11.82
N GLY A 70 6.62 19.41 10.54
CA GLY A 70 6.43 20.29 9.40
C GLY A 70 7.64 21.18 9.08
N THR A 71 8.81 20.92 9.67
CA THR A 71 10.03 21.73 9.47
C THR A 71 10.65 21.52 8.08
N ALA A 72 10.47 20.34 7.49
CA ALA A 72 11.06 19.94 6.21
C ALA A 72 10.04 19.79 5.06
N GLY A 73 8.77 20.15 5.28
CA GLY A 73 7.66 19.94 4.35
C GLY A 73 6.53 19.10 4.96
N PRO A 74 5.70 18.40 4.14
CA PRO A 74 4.70 17.50 4.68
C PRO A 74 5.34 16.35 5.47
N GLY A 75 4.78 16.06 6.65
CA GLY A 75 5.07 14.83 7.37
C GLY A 75 4.32 13.63 6.79
N LEU A 76 4.83 12.43 7.08
CA LEU A 76 4.20 11.17 6.68
C LEU A 76 4.24 10.19 7.85
N LEU A 77 3.07 9.81 8.31
CA LEU A 77 2.86 8.80 9.33
C LEU A 77 2.24 7.56 8.68
N HIS A 78 2.89 6.42 8.82
CA HIS A 78 2.29 5.13 8.53
C HIS A 78 1.62 4.59 9.79
N LEU A 79 0.35 4.20 9.67
CA LEU A 79 -0.46 3.75 10.79
C LEU A 79 -1.11 2.41 10.46
N LEU A 80 -0.94 1.44 11.35
CA LEU A 80 -1.71 0.19 11.37
C LEU A 80 -2.65 0.20 12.57
N VAL A 81 -3.95 0.09 12.30
CA VAL A 81 -4.99 0.04 13.34
C VAL A 81 -5.95 -1.11 13.10
N ARG A 82 -6.37 -1.75 14.19
CA ARG A 82 -7.53 -2.64 14.18
C ARG A 82 -8.79 -1.84 14.44
N ALA A 83 -9.76 -1.89 13.53
CA ALA A 83 -11.05 -1.23 13.72
C ALA A 83 -11.99 -2.14 14.52
N GLN A 84 -12.30 -1.74 15.75
CA GLN A 84 -13.20 -2.48 16.63
C GLN A 84 -14.63 -2.29 16.15
N GLN A 85 -15.32 -3.40 15.91
CA GLN A 85 -16.74 -3.40 15.55
C GLN A 85 -17.47 -4.49 16.33
N PRO A 86 -18.77 -4.32 16.63
CA PRO A 86 -19.58 -5.40 17.19
C PRO A 86 -19.54 -6.63 16.27
N SER A 87 -19.13 -7.78 16.81
CA SER A 87 -19.10 -9.05 16.09
C SER A 87 -20.24 -9.96 16.57
N PRO A 88 -21.10 -10.46 15.67
CA PRO A 88 -22.05 -11.53 16.00
C PRO A 88 -21.39 -12.92 16.08
N SER A 89 -20.09 -13.03 15.76
CA SER A 89 -19.34 -14.29 15.71
C SER A 89 -18.33 -14.41 16.85
N THR A 90 -18.09 -15.64 17.31
CA THR A 90 -17.10 -16.00 18.33
C THR A 90 -15.65 -15.97 17.83
N ARG A 91 -15.39 -15.63 16.56
CA ARG A 91 -14.02 -15.45 16.06
C ARG A 91 -13.52 -14.06 16.43
N PRO A 92 -12.46 -13.94 17.24
CA PRO A 92 -11.84 -12.65 17.49
C PRO A 92 -11.05 -12.25 16.25
N GLY A 93 -11.30 -11.03 15.75
CA GLY A 93 -10.51 -10.48 14.66
C GLY A 93 -11.12 -9.21 14.12
N ASP A 94 -10.84 -8.10 14.80
CA ASP A 94 -11.02 -6.78 14.20
C ASP A 94 -10.14 -6.67 12.94
N ASP A 95 -10.74 -6.20 11.85
CA ASP A 95 -10.06 -5.95 10.58
C ASP A 95 -8.89 -4.96 10.81
N CYS A 96 -7.71 -5.33 10.35
CA CYS A 96 -6.52 -4.47 10.41
C CYS A 96 -6.44 -3.61 9.16
N TYR A 97 -6.31 -2.30 9.34
CA TYR A 97 -6.25 -1.30 8.28
C TYR A 97 -4.92 -0.56 8.30
N GLN A 98 -4.35 -0.39 7.11
CA GLN A 98 -3.22 0.49 6.85
C GLN A 98 -3.71 1.86 6.38
N ILE A 99 -3.18 2.91 7.01
CA ILE A 99 -3.46 4.29 6.68
C ILE A 99 -2.14 5.04 6.57
N LEU A 100 -1.90 5.67 5.41
CA LEU A 100 -0.78 6.60 5.21
C LEU A 100 -1.32 8.01 5.42
N ILE A 101 -0.93 8.63 6.52
CA ILE A 101 -1.42 9.94 6.97
C ILE A 101 -0.38 11.00 6.64
N GLY A 102 -0.74 11.92 5.76
CA GLY A 102 0.02 13.14 5.54
C GLY A 102 -0.26 14.16 6.64
N VAL A 103 0.75 14.89 7.08
CA VAL A 103 0.64 15.88 8.16
C VAL A 103 1.15 17.24 7.66
N ARG A 104 0.34 18.29 7.78
CA ARG A 104 0.69 19.67 7.40
C ARG A 104 0.10 20.69 8.37
N SER A 105 0.66 21.89 8.45
CA SER A 105 0.02 23.00 9.18
C SER A 105 -1.22 23.54 8.46
N SER A 106 -1.16 23.63 7.13
CA SER A 106 -2.27 24.02 6.27
C SER A 106 -2.30 23.14 5.03
N LEU A 107 -3.51 22.71 4.64
CA LEU A 107 -3.72 21.81 3.51
C LEU A 107 -4.01 22.63 2.24
N PRO A 108 -3.25 22.44 1.15
CA PRO A 108 -3.56 23.06 -0.14
C PRO A 108 -4.96 22.66 -0.63
N THR A 109 -5.63 23.57 -1.34
CA THR A 109 -6.98 23.34 -1.89
C THR A 109 -7.04 22.15 -2.83
N THR A 110 -5.96 21.87 -3.57
CA THR A 110 -5.82 20.69 -4.43
C THR A 110 -5.90 19.36 -3.70
N LEU A 111 -5.66 19.34 -2.38
CA LEU A 111 -5.74 18.15 -1.53
C LEU A 111 -7.00 18.13 -0.65
N ALA A 112 -7.96 19.03 -0.86
CA ALA A 112 -9.16 19.12 -0.02
C ALA A 112 -9.95 17.81 0.03
N ALA A 113 -10.04 17.06 -1.08
CA ALA A 113 -10.71 15.77 -1.13
C ALA A 113 -10.02 14.66 -0.32
N ALA A 114 -8.73 14.84 0.01
CA ALA A 114 -7.96 13.89 0.82
C ALA A 114 -8.06 14.18 2.32
N LEU A 115 -8.73 15.27 2.73
CA LEU A 115 -8.79 15.70 4.13
C LEU A 115 -9.38 14.60 5.03
N ILE A 116 -8.64 14.28 6.09
CA ILE A 116 -9.14 13.45 7.20
C ILE A 116 -9.69 14.38 8.28
N GLY A 117 -8.95 15.44 8.64
CA GLY A 117 -9.42 16.48 9.56
C GLY A 117 -8.30 17.28 10.19
N ARG A 118 -8.64 18.09 11.20
CA ARG A 118 -7.67 18.85 12.00
C ARG A 118 -7.58 18.25 13.40
N VAL A 119 -6.36 17.97 13.85
CA VAL A 119 -6.13 17.35 15.17
C VAL A 119 -6.23 18.42 16.25
N GLU A 120 -7.08 18.19 17.25
CA GLU A 120 -7.36 19.17 18.31
C GLU A 120 -6.41 19.08 19.50
N ARG A 121 -5.96 17.86 19.84
CA ARG A 121 -5.20 17.55 21.06
C ARG A 121 -4.08 16.56 20.78
N GLY A 122 -3.19 16.36 21.73
CA GLY A 122 -2.10 15.37 21.62
C GLY A 122 -0.92 15.84 20.75
N PRO A 123 -0.04 14.93 20.32
CA PRO A 123 1.25 15.27 19.72
C PRO A 123 1.14 15.99 18.37
N LEU A 124 0.01 15.84 17.66
CA LEU A 124 -0.24 16.52 16.38
C LEU A 124 -1.23 17.69 16.51
N ALA A 125 -1.50 18.19 17.72
CA ALA A 125 -2.45 19.28 17.95
C ALA A 125 -2.18 20.49 17.03
N GLY A 126 -3.25 21.02 16.44
CA GLY A 126 -3.21 22.14 15.51
C GLY A 126 -2.85 21.76 14.07
N ARG A 127 -2.36 20.55 13.80
CA ARG A 127 -2.02 20.06 12.45
C ARG A 127 -3.25 19.55 11.72
N THR A 128 -3.19 19.65 10.39
CA THR A 128 -4.14 19.05 9.46
C THR A 128 -3.60 17.71 8.99
N VAL A 129 -4.44 16.68 9.06
CA VAL A 129 -4.15 15.32 8.62
C VAL A 129 -5.02 14.94 7.42
N TYR A 130 -4.44 14.21 6.47
CA TYR A 130 -5.07 13.86 5.20
C TYR A 130 -4.52 12.53 4.67
N ASP A 131 -5.19 11.92 3.70
CA ASP A 131 -4.71 10.70 3.05
C ASP A 131 -3.49 11.03 2.15
N ALA A 132 -2.32 10.54 2.56
CA ALA A 132 -1.05 10.89 1.94
C ALA A 132 -0.94 10.44 0.48
N LEU A 133 -1.68 9.42 0.07
CA LEU A 133 -1.57 8.89 -1.30
C LEU A 133 -2.01 9.89 -2.37
N HIS A 134 -2.84 10.88 -1.99
CA HIS A 134 -3.27 11.94 -2.87
C HIS A 134 -2.28 13.10 -2.98
N ASP A 135 -1.25 13.17 -2.13
CA ASP A 135 -0.20 14.18 -2.20
C ASP A 135 0.96 13.70 -3.08
N PRO A 136 1.17 14.30 -4.28
CA PRO A 136 2.21 13.86 -5.20
C PRO A 136 3.62 13.89 -4.59
N ARG A 137 3.90 14.79 -3.65
CA ARG A 137 5.20 14.86 -2.98
C ARG A 137 5.40 13.68 -2.03
N LEU A 138 4.36 13.27 -1.31
CA LEU A 138 4.43 12.10 -0.42
C LEU A 138 4.44 10.80 -1.21
N ALA A 139 3.69 10.72 -2.31
CA ALA A 139 3.72 9.58 -3.22
C ALA A 139 5.12 9.40 -3.85
N ASP A 140 5.76 10.47 -4.31
CA ASP A 140 7.14 10.43 -4.83
C ASP A 140 8.14 9.95 -3.76
N LEU A 141 8.03 10.47 -2.53
CA LEU A 141 8.89 10.04 -1.42
C LEU A 141 8.68 8.58 -1.02
N LEU A 142 7.48 8.02 -1.23
CA LEU A 142 7.23 6.60 -1.03
C LEU A 142 7.97 5.74 -2.07
N LEU A 143 8.03 6.16 -3.34
CA LEU A 143 8.86 5.50 -4.35
C LEU A 143 10.34 5.60 -4.00
N GLU A 144 10.80 6.79 -3.58
CA GLU A 144 12.18 6.99 -3.15
C GLU A 144 12.55 6.10 -1.96
N ARG A 145 11.60 5.83 -1.05
CA ARG A 145 11.81 4.91 0.07
C ARG A 145 12.15 3.49 -0.41
N PHE A 146 11.52 2.97 -1.46
CA PHE A 146 11.83 1.65 -2.01
C PHE A 146 13.23 1.56 -2.64
N ARG A 147 13.85 2.69 -3.03
CA ARG A 147 15.22 2.69 -3.57
C ARG A 147 16.28 2.36 -2.51
N ARG A 148 15.92 2.38 -1.23
CA ARG A 148 16.82 2.15 -0.08
C ARG A 148 16.29 0.99 0.78
N PRO A 149 16.39 -0.28 0.36
CA PRO A 149 15.84 -1.40 1.13
C PRO A 149 16.39 -1.45 2.56
N GLY A 150 15.66 -2.08 3.46
CA GLY A 150 15.96 -2.17 4.89
C GLY A 150 14.84 -1.63 5.77
N THR A 151 15.12 -1.50 7.06
CA THR A 151 14.13 -1.17 8.09
C THR A 151 13.92 0.34 8.26
N LEU A 152 12.69 0.75 8.49
CA LEU A 152 12.31 2.09 8.97
C LEU A 152 11.22 1.94 10.03
N GLY A 153 11.55 2.23 11.30
CA GLY A 153 10.63 1.96 12.40
C GLY A 153 10.21 0.49 12.44
N SER A 154 8.91 0.24 12.41
CA SER A 154 8.33 -1.11 12.37
C SER A 154 8.13 -1.65 10.94
N LEU A 155 8.68 -1.01 9.92
CA LEU A 155 8.49 -1.39 8.51
C LEU A 155 9.77 -1.98 7.92
N ARG A 156 9.65 -3.06 7.14
CA ARG A 156 10.72 -3.63 6.32
C ARG A 156 10.43 -3.37 4.85
N PHE A 157 11.41 -2.83 4.13
CA PHE A 157 11.33 -2.58 2.68
C PHE A 157 12.30 -3.51 1.95
N GLU A 158 11.81 -4.17 0.91
CA GLU A 158 12.59 -5.08 0.08
C GLU A 158 12.53 -4.67 -1.39
N ARG A 159 13.56 -5.05 -2.14
CA ARG A 159 13.72 -4.70 -3.55
C ARG A 159 14.57 -5.75 -4.27
N THR A 160 14.09 -6.23 -5.42
CA THR A 160 14.77 -7.23 -6.27
C THR A 160 15.42 -6.63 -7.51
N ALA A 161 14.97 -5.44 -7.96
CA ALA A 161 15.53 -4.75 -9.13
C ALA A 161 15.71 -3.25 -8.89
N ALA A 162 16.59 -2.60 -9.66
CA ALA A 162 16.77 -1.15 -9.57
C ALA A 162 15.48 -0.41 -9.99
N ILE A 163 15.14 0.63 -9.24
CA ILE A 163 14.01 1.53 -9.54
C ILE A 163 14.60 2.82 -10.13
N PRO A 164 14.14 3.30 -11.29
CA PRO A 164 14.52 4.62 -11.83
C PRO A 164 14.06 5.78 -10.95
N ALA A 165 14.76 6.91 -11.01
CA ALA A 165 14.39 8.12 -10.25
C ALA A 165 13.45 9.00 -11.08
N GLY A 166 12.75 9.92 -10.43
CA GLY A 166 11.98 10.97 -11.12
C GLY A 166 10.76 10.47 -11.88
N LEU A 167 10.18 9.34 -11.47
CA LEU A 167 8.96 8.81 -12.05
C LEU A 167 7.76 9.47 -11.40
N ALA A 168 7.04 10.32 -12.14
CA ALA A 168 5.92 11.09 -11.61
C ALA A 168 4.79 10.16 -11.11
N PRO A 169 4.31 10.33 -9.87
CA PRO A 169 3.20 9.55 -9.31
C PRO A 169 1.83 10.01 -9.83
N ARG A 170 0.92 9.05 -10.01
CA ARG A 170 -0.49 9.29 -10.33
C ARG A 170 -1.39 8.26 -9.65
N VAL A 171 -2.37 8.71 -8.88
CA VAL A 171 -3.37 7.84 -8.25
C VAL A 171 -4.27 7.22 -9.32
N LEU A 172 -4.58 5.93 -9.17
CA LEU A 172 -5.61 5.24 -9.94
C LEU A 172 -6.88 5.10 -9.10
N ASP A 173 -7.98 5.65 -9.60
CA ASP A 173 -9.28 5.59 -8.93
C ASP A 173 -10.09 4.33 -9.25
N ALA A 174 -9.53 3.33 -9.93
CA ALA A 174 -10.28 2.19 -10.46
C ALA A 174 -10.50 1.02 -9.47
N GLU A 175 -9.65 0.85 -8.45
CA GLU A 175 -9.67 -0.35 -7.60
C GLU A 175 -10.66 -0.27 -6.42
N GLN A 176 -11.32 -1.38 -6.11
CA GLN A 176 -12.40 -1.43 -5.09
C GLN A 176 -11.87 -1.64 -3.66
N SER A 177 -10.84 -2.46 -3.48
CA SER A 177 -10.35 -2.88 -2.15
C SER A 177 -9.02 -2.25 -1.72
N ASN A 178 -8.28 -1.65 -2.66
CA ASN A 178 -6.93 -1.13 -2.45
C ASN A 178 -6.78 0.25 -3.08
N SER A 179 -5.64 0.90 -2.85
CA SER A 179 -5.26 2.13 -3.51
C SER A 179 -4.03 1.89 -4.37
N SER A 180 -4.02 2.37 -5.60
CA SER A 180 -2.93 2.14 -6.53
C SER A 180 -2.34 3.45 -7.05
N LEU A 181 -1.01 3.49 -7.17
CA LEU A 181 -0.23 4.59 -7.74
C LEU A 181 0.52 4.10 -8.96
N VAL A 182 0.41 4.79 -10.09
CA VAL A 182 1.27 4.58 -11.25
C VAL A 182 2.43 5.57 -11.21
N TYR A 183 3.64 5.10 -11.49
CA TYR A 183 4.85 5.91 -11.54
C TYR A 183 5.43 5.92 -12.96
N GLY A 184 5.35 7.08 -13.62
CA GLY A 184 5.92 7.30 -14.96
C GLY A 184 5.46 6.29 -16.03
N ASP A 185 4.24 5.73 -15.86
CA ASP A 185 3.69 4.63 -16.66
C ASP A 185 4.58 3.38 -16.77
N ALA A 186 5.58 3.24 -15.89
CA ALA A 186 6.50 2.11 -15.87
C ALA A 186 6.22 1.13 -14.73
N TYR A 187 5.72 1.63 -13.60
CA TYR A 187 5.42 0.82 -12.42
C TYR A 187 4.07 1.17 -11.83
N ILE A 188 3.47 0.18 -11.17
CA ILE A 188 2.28 0.33 -10.35
C ILE A 188 2.58 -0.15 -8.95
N LEU A 189 2.29 0.70 -7.97
CA LEU A 189 2.34 0.38 -6.55
C LEU A 189 0.93 0.17 -6.05
N LYS A 190 0.65 -1.05 -5.62
CA LYS A 190 -0.59 -1.40 -4.93
C LYS A 190 -0.37 -1.27 -3.42
N ILE A 191 -1.20 -0.44 -2.78
CA ILE A 191 -1.23 -0.24 -1.33
C ILE A 191 -2.44 -0.98 -0.76
N PHE A 192 -2.18 -1.98 0.07
CA PHE A 192 -3.22 -2.79 0.68
C PHE A 192 -3.86 -2.06 1.85
N ARG A 193 -5.14 -1.69 1.73
CA ARG A 193 -5.81 -0.89 2.77
C ARG A 193 -6.27 -1.73 3.93
N ARG A 194 -6.81 -2.91 3.67
CA ARG A 194 -7.08 -3.95 4.67
C ARG A 194 -6.01 -5.03 4.55
N VAL A 195 -5.35 -5.35 5.65
CA VAL A 195 -4.20 -6.25 5.68
C VAL A 195 -4.46 -7.46 6.56
N PHE A 196 -3.89 -8.59 6.17
CA PHE A 196 -4.09 -9.89 6.82
C PHE A 196 -2.74 -10.49 7.21
N PRO A 197 -2.68 -11.28 8.29
CA PRO A 197 -1.47 -12.03 8.63
C PRO A 197 -1.07 -12.99 7.50
N GLY A 198 0.23 -13.04 7.22
CA GLY A 198 0.83 -13.82 6.16
C GLY A 198 1.20 -12.98 4.94
N THR A 199 1.99 -13.59 4.06
CA THR A 199 2.36 -12.97 2.78
C THR A 199 1.13 -12.80 1.91
N ASN A 200 0.92 -11.60 1.36
CA ASN A 200 -0.21 -11.37 0.47
C ASN A 200 -0.04 -12.16 -0.85
N PRO A 201 -1.10 -12.84 -1.36
CA PRO A 201 -1.05 -13.57 -2.63
C PRO A 201 -0.59 -12.73 -3.84
N ASP A 202 -0.88 -11.43 -3.86
CA ASP A 202 -0.42 -10.50 -4.90
C ASP A 202 1.10 -10.26 -4.86
N LEU A 203 1.78 -10.69 -3.79
CA LEU A 203 3.23 -10.75 -3.70
C LEU A 203 3.73 -12.18 -3.89
N GLU A 204 3.16 -13.14 -3.16
CA GLU A 204 3.60 -14.53 -3.11
C GLU A 204 3.53 -15.22 -4.48
N LEU A 205 2.37 -15.17 -5.15
CA LEU A 205 2.14 -15.91 -6.37
C LEU A 205 2.95 -15.35 -7.55
N PRO A 206 3.01 -14.02 -7.78
CA PRO A 206 3.86 -13.48 -8.85
C PRO A 206 5.35 -13.75 -8.63
N LEU A 207 5.84 -13.76 -7.37
CA LEU A 207 7.22 -14.15 -7.09
C LEU A 207 7.47 -15.64 -7.35
N ALA A 208 6.53 -16.51 -7.00
CA ALA A 208 6.62 -17.95 -7.32
C ALA A 208 6.64 -18.19 -8.83
N LEU A 209 5.75 -17.55 -9.57
CA LEU A 209 5.69 -17.60 -11.04
C LEU A 209 6.99 -17.13 -11.69
N ALA A 210 7.57 -16.03 -11.20
CA ALA A 210 8.83 -15.50 -11.72
C ALA A 210 10.00 -16.47 -11.52
N ARG A 211 10.03 -17.21 -10.39
CA ARG A 211 11.06 -18.23 -10.12
C ARG A 211 10.97 -19.42 -11.08
N GLU A 212 9.76 -19.76 -11.53
CA GLU A 212 9.52 -20.79 -12.56
C GLU A 212 9.70 -20.25 -14.00
N GLY A 213 10.12 -18.99 -14.17
CA GLY A 213 10.29 -18.38 -15.49
C GLY A 213 8.98 -18.08 -16.22
N CYS A 214 7.84 -18.01 -15.51
CA CYS A 214 6.56 -17.66 -16.11
C CYS A 214 6.47 -16.13 -16.32
N GLU A 215 6.54 -15.70 -17.58
CA GLU A 215 6.49 -14.27 -17.95
C GLU A 215 5.07 -13.71 -18.12
N ARG A 216 4.03 -14.52 -17.90
CA ARG A 216 2.62 -14.10 -18.06
C ARG A 216 2.15 -13.10 -17.01
N VAL A 217 2.83 -13.04 -15.87
CA VAL A 217 2.53 -12.12 -14.78
C VAL A 217 3.79 -11.30 -14.47
N PRO A 218 3.71 -9.96 -14.47
CA PRO A 218 4.86 -9.13 -14.11
C PRO A 218 5.37 -9.43 -12.70
N ALA A 219 6.67 -9.72 -12.58
CA ALA A 219 7.29 -9.98 -11.31
C ALA A 219 7.35 -8.70 -10.44
N PRO A 220 6.95 -8.75 -9.15
CA PRO A 220 7.17 -7.67 -8.21
C PRO A 220 8.65 -7.30 -8.09
N ILE A 221 8.94 -6.00 -8.07
CA ILE A 221 10.30 -5.48 -7.99
C ILE A 221 10.65 -4.87 -6.63
N ALA A 222 9.64 -4.51 -5.84
CA ALA A 222 9.80 -4.04 -4.47
C ALA A 222 8.50 -4.21 -3.68
N TRP A 223 8.60 -4.31 -2.37
CA TRP A 223 7.46 -4.38 -1.46
C TRP A 223 7.87 -3.94 -0.07
N PHE A 224 6.88 -3.68 0.78
CA PHE A 224 7.12 -3.41 2.18
C PHE A 224 6.06 -4.09 3.04
N GLU A 225 6.46 -4.37 4.27
CA GLU A 225 5.67 -5.13 5.21
C GLU A 225 5.93 -4.68 6.65
N ALA A 226 4.98 -4.97 7.53
CA ALA A 226 5.26 -5.01 8.96
C ALA A 226 5.73 -6.44 9.30
N PRO A 227 6.96 -6.62 9.78
CA PRO A 227 7.50 -7.94 10.07
C PRO A 227 6.90 -8.51 11.35
N GLY A 228 6.86 -9.83 11.44
CA GLY A 228 6.35 -10.58 12.58
C GLY A 228 6.35 -12.08 12.27
N PRO A 229 5.89 -12.93 13.20
CA PRO A 229 5.71 -14.36 12.93
C PRO A 229 4.82 -14.62 11.72
N GLU A 230 3.77 -13.83 11.60
CA GLU A 230 2.95 -13.71 10.39
C GLU A 230 3.09 -12.26 9.90
N PRO A 231 3.92 -11.98 8.88
CA PRO A 231 4.12 -10.62 8.40
C PRO A 231 2.83 -10.06 7.83
N LEU A 232 2.68 -8.74 7.81
CA LEU A 232 1.60 -8.07 7.09
C LEU A 232 2.20 -7.44 5.85
N THR A 233 1.95 -7.99 4.65
CA THR A 233 2.33 -7.31 3.41
C THR A 233 1.49 -6.05 3.24
N LEU A 234 2.16 -4.91 3.07
CA LEU A 234 1.52 -3.58 3.10
C LEU A 234 1.41 -2.96 1.72
N GLY A 235 2.34 -3.25 0.82
CA GLY A 235 2.21 -2.84 -0.56
C GLY A 235 3.28 -3.44 -1.46
N VAL A 236 2.97 -3.51 -2.75
CA VAL A 236 3.76 -4.19 -3.77
C VAL A 236 3.92 -3.28 -4.98
N LEU A 237 5.17 -3.07 -5.39
CA LEU A 237 5.56 -2.36 -6.60
C LEU A 237 5.92 -3.38 -7.68
N GLN A 238 5.27 -3.28 -8.82
CA GLN A 238 5.48 -4.17 -9.96
C GLN A 238 5.47 -3.38 -11.28
N PRO A 239 5.97 -3.94 -12.40
CA PRO A 239 5.86 -3.31 -13.70
C PRO A 239 4.41 -3.01 -14.06
N PHE A 240 4.18 -1.82 -14.60
CA PHE A 240 2.88 -1.41 -15.13
C PHE A 240 2.80 -1.76 -16.62
N LEU A 241 1.74 -2.46 -17.00
CA LEU A 241 1.52 -2.83 -18.40
C LEU A 241 0.86 -1.66 -19.15
N HIS A 242 1.66 -0.65 -19.48
CA HIS A 242 1.18 0.50 -20.25
C HIS A 242 0.61 0.07 -21.60
N GLY A 243 -0.56 0.62 -21.97
CA GLY A 243 -1.26 0.27 -23.21
C GLY A 243 -1.98 -1.09 -23.19
N ALA A 244 -1.94 -1.84 -22.08
CA ALA A 244 -2.75 -3.03 -21.93
C ALA A 244 -4.24 -2.70 -21.99
N ARG A 245 -5.02 -3.61 -22.57
CA ARG A 245 -6.48 -3.50 -22.67
C ARG A 245 -7.11 -4.49 -21.71
N ASP A 246 -8.15 -4.04 -21.02
CA ASP A 246 -8.97 -4.91 -20.20
C ASP A 246 -9.63 -5.99 -21.08
N GLY A 247 -9.53 -7.25 -20.65
CA GLY A 247 -10.00 -8.40 -21.43
C GLY A 247 -11.53 -8.41 -21.58
N TRP A 248 -12.25 -7.91 -20.59
CA TRP A 248 -13.70 -7.79 -20.63
C TRP A 248 -14.13 -6.71 -21.63
N GLN A 249 -13.54 -5.52 -21.57
CA GLN A 249 -13.77 -4.46 -22.56
C GLN A 249 -13.40 -4.87 -23.98
N LEU A 250 -12.30 -5.62 -24.14
CA LEU A 250 -11.88 -6.16 -25.42
C LEU A 250 -12.95 -7.10 -26.01
N ALA A 251 -13.49 -8.01 -25.19
CA ALA A 251 -14.56 -8.93 -25.59
C ALA A 251 -15.85 -8.19 -25.96
N LEU A 252 -16.28 -7.21 -25.14
CA LEU A 252 -17.46 -6.40 -25.42
C LEU A 252 -17.32 -5.58 -26.72
N THR A 253 -16.12 -5.06 -26.98
CA THR A 253 -15.83 -4.33 -28.23
C THR A 253 -15.95 -5.26 -29.44
N ALA A 254 -15.39 -6.47 -29.35
CA ALA A 254 -15.49 -7.47 -30.41
C ALA A 254 -16.95 -7.86 -30.70
N LEU A 255 -17.72 -8.11 -29.63
CA LEU A 255 -19.14 -8.45 -29.71
C LEU A 255 -19.95 -7.33 -30.38
N THR A 256 -19.74 -6.08 -29.95
CA THR A 256 -20.45 -4.92 -30.51
C THR A 256 -20.11 -4.70 -31.98
N ALA A 257 -18.88 -4.99 -32.39
CA ALA A 257 -18.43 -4.89 -33.78
C ALA A 257 -18.81 -6.11 -34.65
N GLY A 258 -19.44 -7.15 -34.08
CA GLY A 258 -19.74 -8.40 -34.79
C GLY A 258 -18.48 -9.17 -35.25
N ARG A 259 -17.35 -8.93 -34.60
CA ARG A 259 -16.05 -9.52 -34.95
C ARG A 259 -15.83 -10.83 -34.19
N ASP A 260 -15.26 -11.82 -34.85
CA ASP A 260 -14.82 -13.06 -34.19
C ASP A 260 -13.83 -12.76 -33.05
N PHE A 261 -14.02 -13.43 -31.91
CA PHE A 261 -13.23 -13.33 -30.68
C PHE A 261 -12.57 -14.66 -30.28
N VAL A 262 -12.77 -15.72 -31.07
CA VAL A 262 -12.17 -17.04 -30.84
C VAL A 262 -10.63 -16.99 -30.77
N PRO A 263 -9.90 -16.21 -31.59
CA PRO A 263 -8.44 -16.13 -31.48
C PRO A 263 -7.95 -15.62 -30.12
N GLU A 264 -8.53 -14.53 -29.61
CA GLU A 264 -8.21 -13.96 -28.31
C GLU A 264 -8.61 -14.90 -27.17
N ALA A 265 -9.77 -15.54 -27.25
CA ALA A 265 -10.21 -16.53 -26.26
C ALA A 265 -9.24 -17.73 -26.19
N ARG A 266 -8.76 -18.24 -27.34
CA ARG A 266 -7.74 -19.30 -27.39
C ARG A 266 -6.41 -18.84 -26.82
N ALA A 267 -6.00 -17.60 -27.08
CA ALA A 267 -4.78 -17.03 -26.53
C ALA A 267 -4.86 -16.89 -25.00
N LEU A 268 -5.99 -16.42 -24.48
CA LEU A 268 -6.25 -16.37 -23.03
C LEU A 268 -6.21 -17.77 -22.41
N GLY A 269 -6.82 -18.77 -23.05
CA GLY A 269 -6.77 -20.15 -22.59
C GLY A 269 -5.35 -20.72 -22.47
N ARG A 270 -4.48 -20.44 -23.46
CA ARG A 270 -3.05 -20.82 -23.39
C ARG A 270 -2.32 -20.10 -22.27
N ALA A 271 -2.51 -18.79 -22.13
CA ALA A 271 -1.88 -18.01 -21.07
C ALA A 271 -2.29 -18.50 -19.67
N THR A 272 -3.57 -18.81 -19.46
CA THR A 272 -4.08 -19.38 -18.20
C THR A 272 -3.47 -20.75 -17.92
N ALA A 273 -3.36 -21.62 -18.94
CA ALA A 273 -2.73 -22.93 -18.78
C ALA A 273 -1.24 -22.80 -18.37
N GLU A 274 -0.49 -21.90 -19.02
CA GLU A 274 0.91 -21.64 -18.68
C GLU A 274 1.08 -21.17 -17.22
N VAL A 275 0.23 -20.24 -16.75
CA VAL A 275 0.22 -19.79 -15.35
C VAL A 275 -0.09 -20.94 -14.40
N HIS A 276 -1.13 -21.73 -14.67
CA HIS A 276 -1.51 -22.86 -13.80
C HIS A 276 -0.43 -23.94 -13.74
N THR A 277 0.20 -24.27 -14.87
CA THR A 277 1.30 -25.24 -14.90
C THR A 277 2.50 -24.75 -14.11
N ALA A 278 2.87 -23.47 -14.24
CA ALA A 278 3.94 -22.87 -13.45
C ALA A 278 3.62 -22.85 -11.95
N LEU A 279 2.40 -22.47 -11.56
CA LEU A 279 1.99 -22.51 -10.14
C LEU A 279 2.01 -23.93 -9.57
N ALA A 280 1.57 -24.94 -10.34
CA ALA A 280 1.59 -26.33 -9.88
C ALA A 280 3.02 -26.85 -9.67
N ALA A 281 3.99 -26.37 -10.46
CA ALA A 281 5.41 -26.68 -10.26
C ALA A 281 5.99 -25.95 -9.04
N ALA A 282 5.71 -24.65 -8.89
CA ALA A 282 6.22 -23.82 -7.81
C ALA A 282 5.64 -24.19 -6.43
N LEU A 283 4.36 -24.57 -6.39
CA LEU A 283 3.56 -24.82 -5.20
C LEU A 283 2.92 -26.20 -5.32
N PRO A 284 3.71 -27.29 -5.22
CA PRO A 284 3.20 -28.64 -5.43
C PRO A 284 2.13 -28.96 -4.39
N THR A 285 0.93 -29.28 -4.85
CA THR A 285 -0.15 -29.73 -3.97
C THR A 285 0.12 -31.19 -3.60
N PRO A 286 0.35 -31.53 -2.32
CA PRO A 286 0.36 -32.93 -1.92
C PRO A 286 -1.03 -33.52 -2.17
N ALA A 287 -1.08 -34.74 -2.72
CA ALA A 287 -2.34 -35.47 -2.74
C ALA A 287 -2.76 -35.70 -1.28
N LEU A 288 -3.96 -35.26 -0.90
CA LEU A 288 -4.55 -35.64 0.37
C LEU A 288 -4.82 -37.14 0.32
N HIS A 289 -3.90 -37.92 0.85
CA HIS A 289 -4.12 -39.35 1.07
C HIS A 289 -5.10 -39.42 2.24
N GLY A 290 -6.37 -39.69 1.94
CA GLY A 290 -7.35 -39.93 2.99
C GLY A 290 -6.90 -41.13 3.82
N THR A 291 -6.62 -40.91 5.11
CA THR A 291 -6.57 -42.00 6.08
C THR A 291 -7.97 -42.58 6.18
N GLN A 292 -8.14 -43.82 5.69
CA GLN A 292 -9.28 -44.68 6.02
C GLN A 292 -9.25 -45.06 7.50
#